data_AF-A0A7G8BWF0-F1
#
_entry.id   AF-A0A7G8BWF0-F1
#
_cell.length_a   1.000
_cell.length_b   1.000
_cell.length_c   1.000
_cell.angle_alpha   90.00
_cell.angle_beta   90.00
_cell.angle_gamma   90.00
#
_symmetry.space_group_name_H-M   'P 1'
#
loop_
_entity.id
_entity.type
_entity.pdbx_description
1 polymer ?
#
loop_
_entity_poly.entity_id
_entity_poly.type
_entity_poly.pdbx_seq_one_letter_code
_entity_poly.pdbx_strand_id
1 'polypeptide(L)'
;MATRKKSQKKAEPIDISARLAESLSERSKSEKHSAAETPQVGDRVTVDGSTTVWTVSSVSYSGREVNLSIPGTNLERFRVPIDDLNFEGRVPRKPKEPPKPKMDVEAIRERIEETGHSILDHLQGELAALKKFIRSKGLSAVEALDEFAESTEAGWKEAIEAIEDKLEE
;
A
#
# COMPACT_ATOMS: atom_id res chain seq x y z
N MET A 1 24.12 -51.81 -32.16
CA MET A 1 24.40 -50.37 -32.09
C MET A 1 23.90 -49.84 -30.76
N ALA A 2 24.76 -49.18 -29.97
CA ALA A 2 24.50 -48.78 -28.59
C ALA A 2 23.88 -47.37 -28.51
N THR A 3 22.83 -47.22 -27.69
CA THR A 3 22.15 -45.96 -27.41
C THR A 3 22.93 -45.15 -26.36
N ARG A 4 23.39 -43.94 -26.71
CA ARG A 4 24.13 -43.06 -25.79
C ARG A 4 23.21 -41.95 -25.27
N LYS A 5 22.72 -42.14 -24.04
CA LYS A 5 21.89 -41.19 -23.28
C LYS A 5 22.78 -40.03 -22.80
N LYS A 6 22.51 -38.77 -23.22
CA LYS A 6 23.18 -37.57 -22.69
C LYS A 6 22.54 -37.16 -21.37
N SER A 7 23.33 -37.04 -20.31
CA SER A 7 22.94 -36.53 -18.99
C SER A 7 22.85 -35.00 -18.98
N GLN A 8 21.75 -34.44 -18.49
CA GLN A 8 21.56 -33.00 -18.28
C GLN A 8 22.46 -32.49 -17.13
N LYS A 9 23.14 -31.36 -17.35
CA LYS A 9 23.93 -30.65 -16.33
C LYS A 9 22.99 -30.03 -15.30
N LYS A 10 23.25 -30.28 -14.01
CA LYS A 10 22.64 -29.57 -12.88
C LYS A 10 23.00 -28.09 -12.97
N ALA A 11 22.00 -27.22 -13.00
CA ALA A 11 22.19 -25.78 -12.77
C ALA A 11 22.31 -25.54 -11.27
N GLU A 12 23.32 -24.76 -10.87
CA GLU A 12 23.55 -24.31 -9.50
C GLU A 12 22.41 -23.37 -9.05
N PRO A 13 22.00 -23.39 -7.77
CA PRO A 13 20.97 -22.51 -7.26
C PRO A 13 21.47 -21.06 -7.27
N ILE A 14 20.74 -20.19 -7.97
CA ILE A 14 20.98 -18.75 -7.98
C ILE A 14 20.72 -18.24 -6.56
N ASP A 15 21.77 -17.73 -5.90
CA ASP A 15 21.70 -17.18 -4.55
C ASP A 15 21.15 -15.75 -4.59
N ILE A 16 19.82 -15.65 -4.72
CA ILE A 16 19.05 -14.41 -4.83
C ILE A 16 19.26 -13.54 -3.58
N SER A 17 19.53 -14.16 -2.43
CA SER A 17 19.73 -13.49 -1.14
C SER A 17 20.96 -12.60 -1.12
N ALA A 18 22.06 -13.02 -1.75
CA ALA A 18 23.28 -12.21 -1.83
C ALA A 18 23.08 -10.93 -2.67
N ARG A 19 22.38 -11.03 -3.81
CA ARG A 19 22.05 -9.88 -4.67
C ARG A 19 21.10 -8.88 -4.00
N LEU A 20 20.21 -9.36 -3.13
CA LEU A 20 19.27 -8.52 -2.38
C LEU A 20 19.98 -7.76 -1.25
N ALA A 21 20.97 -8.39 -0.60
CA ALA A 21 21.78 -7.72 0.42
C ALA A 21 22.67 -6.62 -0.17
N GLU A 22 23.31 -6.87 -1.32
CA GLU A 22 24.16 -5.89 -2.01
C GLU A 22 23.35 -4.65 -2.45
N SER A 23 22.17 -4.86 -3.05
CA SER A 23 21.30 -3.77 -3.52
C SER A 23 20.68 -2.93 -2.38
N LEU A 24 20.50 -3.51 -1.19
CA LEU A 24 20.10 -2.74 0.00
C LEU A 24 21.25 -1.90 0.56
N SER A 25 22.48 -2.40 0.50
CA SER A 25 23.65 -1.65 0.99
C SER A 25 24.06 -0.48 0.09
N GLU A 26 23.89 -0.58 -1.24
CA GLU A 26 24.17 0.54 -2.16
C GLU A 26 23.20 1.72 -1.99
N ARG A 27 21.94 1.47 -1.60
CA ARG A 27 20.94 2.54 -1.38
C ARG A 27 21.19 3.38 -0.13
N SER A 28 22.08 2.95 0.77
CA SER A 28 22.27 3.59 2.08
C SER A 28 23.36 4.67 2.13
N LYS A 29 24.09 4.91 1.04
CA LYS A 29 25.28 5.79 1.05
C LYS A 29 25.17 7.09 0.24
N SER A 30 24.01 7.42 -0.31
CA SER A 30 23.85 8.63 -1.13
C SER A 30 22.83 9.64 -0.56
N GLU A 31 22.93 10.00 0.71
CA GLU A 31 22.25 11.19 1.25
C GLU A 31 23.15 11.92 2.27
N LYS A 32 24.32 12.35 1.81
CA LYS A 32 25.07 13.42 2.46
C LYS A 32 25.53 14.37 1.36
N HIS A 33 24.65 15.29 0.95
CA HIS A 33 25.00 16.64 0.53
C HIS A 33 23.72 17.45 0.31
N SER A 34 23.49 18.40 1.23
CA SER A 34 22.88 19.71 0.97
C SER A 34 21.62 19.74 0.09
N ALA A 35 20.49 19.30 0.64
CA ALA A 35 19.27 20.05 0.37
C ALA A 35 19.28 21.21 1.37
N ALA A 36 19.18 22.45 0.91
CA ALA A 36 18.85 23.57 1.78
C ALA A 36 17.52 23.25 2.46
N GLU A 37 17.59 22.71 3.68
CA GLU A 37 16.43 22.23 4.40
C GLU A 37 15.66 23.46 4.87
N THR A 38 14.55 23.72 4.17
CA THR A 38 13.63 24.79 4.51
C THR A 38 13.23 24.66 5.99
N PRO A 39 13.38 25.72 6.80
CA PRO A 39 12.99 25.73 8.20
C PRO A 39 11.49 25.43 8.30
N GLN A 40 11.09 24.69 9.33
CA GLN A 40 9.69 24.36 9.57
C GLN A 40 9.17 25.10 10.81
N VAL A 41 7.87 25.45 10.78
CA VAL A 41 7.17 26.02 11.93
C VAL A 41 7.30 25.08 13.13
N GLY A 42 7.79 25.60 14.25
CA GLY A 42 8.05 24.84 15.48
C GLY A 42 9.51 24.46 15.70
N ASP A 43 10.41 24.69 14.74
CA ASP A 43 11.85 24.46 14.94
C ASP A 43 12.44 25.43 15.98
N ARG A 44 13.35 24.92 16.82
CA ARG A 44 14.06 25.72 17.81
C ARG A 44 15.37 26.21 17.22
N VAL A 45 15.52 27.53 17.16
CA VAL A 45 16.68 28.20 16.55
C VAL A 45 17.27 29.23 17.47
N THR A 46 18.59 29.40 17.42
CA THR A 46 19.32 30.51 18.03
C THR A 46 19.82 31.45 16.92
N VAL A 47 19.85 32.75 17.21
CA VAL A 47 20.34 33.79 16.28
C VAL A 47 21.72 34.23 16.76
N ASP A 48 22.74 34.16 15.89
CA ASP A 48 24.09 34.71 16.06
C ASP A 48 24.65 34.72 17.49
N GLY A 49 24.98 33.54 18.03
CA GLY A 49 25.69 33.41 19.30
C GLY A 49 24.91 33.85 20.55
N SER A 50 23.64 34.23 20.41
CA SER A 50 22.75 34.48 21.55
C SER A 50 22.30 33.16 22.19
N THR A 51 22.26 33.13 23.52
CA THR A 51 21.75 32.00 24.32
C THR A 51 20.22 31.89 24.31
N THR A 52 19.53 32.75 23.56
CA THR A 52 18.07 32.81 23.54
C THR A 52 17.53 31.86 22.49
N VAL A 53 16.76 30.86 22.95
CA VAL A 53 16.09 29.89 22.08
C VAL A 53 14.80 30.49 21.54
N TRP A 54 14.75 30.66 20.23
CA TRP A 54 13.58 31.12 19.50
C TRP A 54 12.85 29.93 18.86
N THR A 55 11.54 30.05 18.68
CA THR A 55 10.73 29.07 17.95
C THR A 55 10.28 29.67 16.63
N VAL A 56 10.43 28.95 15.52
CA VAL A 56 9.94 29.40 14.21
C VAL A 56 8.41 29.45 14.22
N SER A 57 7.83 30.64 14.09
CA SER A 57 6.37 30.87 14.12
C SER A 57 5.75 30.80 12.73
N SER A 58 6.42 31.34 11.72
CA SER A 58 5.99 31.26 10.33
C SER A 58 7.17 31.34 9.37
N VAL A 59 7.04 30.69 8.22
CA VAL A 59 8.07 30.63 7.17
C VAL A 59 7.53 31.38 5.96
N SER A 60 8.33 32.29 5.40
CA SER A 60 7.98 33.05 4.21
C SER A 60 7.75 32.14 3.00
N TYR A 61 6.88 32.54 2.07
CA TYR A 61 6.59 31.79 0.83
C TYR A 61 7.84 31.55 -0.03
N SER A 62 8.85 32.42 0.10
CA SER A 62 10.15 32.27 -0.57
C SER A 62 11.07 31.24 0.08
N GLY A 63 10.74 30.77 1.28
CA GLY A 63 11.57 29.83 2.06
C GLY A 63 12.95 30.38 2.45
N ARG A 64 13.15 31.71 2.37
CA ARG A 64 14.42 32.40 2.68
C ARG A 64 14.40 33.22 3.98
N GLU A 65 13.21 33.49 4.49
CA GLU A 65 12.99 34.29 5.69
C GLU A 65 12.02 33.56 6.62
N VAL A 66 12.26 33.67 7.93
CA VAL A 66 11.37 33.14 8.96
C VAL A 66 11.02 34.20 9.98
N ASN A 67 9.84 34.05 10.56
CA ASN A 67 9.43 34.77 11.74
C ASN A 67 9.68 33.87 12.96
N LEU A 68 10.20 34.47 14.01
CA LEU A 68 10.59 33.80 15.23
C LEU A 68 9.77 34.36 16.40
N SER A 69 9.36 33.51 17.33
CA SER A 69 8.74 33.91 18.58
C SER A 69 9.37 33.17 19.76
N ILE A 70 9.40 33.82 20.92
CA ILE A 70 9.81 33.16 22.17
C ILE A 70 8.56 32.65 22.88
N PRO A 71 8.42 31.33 23.11
CA PRO A 71 7.24 30.78 23.77
C PRO A 71 7.11 31.35 25.19
N GLY A 72 5.95 31.91 25.52
CA GLY A 72 5.67 32.53 26.82
C GLY A 72 5.96 34.03 26.91
N THR A 73 6.40 34.68 25.84
CA THR A 73 6.54 36.15 25.77
C THR A 73 5.99 36.70 24.45
N ASN A 74 5.62 38.00 24.41
CA ASN A 74 5.17 38.68 23.18
C ASN A 74 6.35 39.17 22.31
N LEU A 75 7.52 38.55 22.43
CA LEU A 75 8.70 38.90 21.64
C LEU A 75 8.67 38.14 20.32
N GLU A 76 8.48 38.90 19.24
CA GLU A 76 8.48 38.40 17.87
C GLU A 76 9.60 39.08 17.07
N ARG A 77 10.35 38.30 16.29
CA ARG A 77 11.28 38.79 15.27
C ARG A 77 10.77 38.42 13.90
N PHE A 78 10.66 39.42 13.03
CA PHE A 78 10.15 39.24 11.69
C PHE A 78 11.28 39.24 10.66
N ARG A 79 11.12 38.44 9.61
CA ARG A 79 12.03 38.40 8.45
C ARG A 79 13.50 38.14 8.80
N VAL A 80 13.74 37.15 9.66
CA VAL A 80 15.11 36.73 9.96
C VAL A 80 15.61 35.85 8.81
N PRO A 81 16.75 36.17 8.18
CA PRO A 81 17.34 35.32 7.14
C PRO A 81 17.78 33.99 7.74
N ILE A 82 17.65 32.92 6.97
CA ILE A 82 17.97 31.56 7.44
C ILE A 82 19.47 31.37 7.64
N ASP A 83 20.30 32.16 6.96
CA ASP A 83 21.76 32.09 7.03
C ASP A 83 22.31 32.43 8.43
N ASP A 84 21.56 33.23 9.22
CA ASP A 84 21.94 33.68 10.57
C ASP A 84 21.34 32.79 11.69
N LEU A 85 20.74 31.64 11.33
CA LEU A 85 20.06 30.73 12.25
C LEU A 85 20.86 29.46 12.53
N ASN A 86 21.04 29.16 13.81
CA ASN A 86 21.58 27.90 14.27
C ASN A 86 20.47 27.02 14.85
N PHE A 87 20.31 25.81 14.32
CA PHE A 87 19.22 24.89 14.70
C PHE A 87 19.65 24.00 15.88
N GLU A 88 19.10 24.23 17.07
CA GLU A 88 19.41 23.42 18.26
C GLU A 88 18.62 22.10 18.32
N GLY A 89 17.50 22.01 17.60
CA GLY A 89 16.71 20.79 17.52
C GLY A 89 15.61 20.91 16.47
N ARG A 90 15.63 19.99 15.49
CA ARG A 90 14.62 19.91 14.44
C ARG A 90 13.52 18.96 14.85
N VAL A 91 12.28 19.36 14.62
CA VAL A 91 11.15 18.45 14.80
C VAL A 91 11.29 17.32 13.77
N PRO A 92 11.27 16.04 14.16
CA PRO A 92 11.41 14.94 13.21
C PRO A 92 10.26 15.00 12.20
N ARG A 93 10.61 15.02 10.90
CA ARG A 93 9.64 14.95 9.81
C ARG A 93 8.81 13.69 9.98
N LYS A 94 7.52 13.83 10.33
CA LYS A 94 6.59 12.72 10.15
C LYS A 94 6.55 12.43 8.65
N PRO A 95 6.87 11.21 8.19
CA PRO A 95 6.72 10.85 6.79
C PRO A 95 5.29 11.17 6.36
N LYS A 96 5.12 11.82 5.20
CA LYS A 96 3.78 11.97 4.61
C LYS A 96 3.20 10.58 4.46
N GLU A 97 2.03 10.35 5.07
CA GLU A 97 1.30 9.10 4.87
C GLU A 97 1.11 8.86 3.37
N PRO A 98 1.34 7.62 2.89
CA PRO A 98 1.13 7.32 1.49
C PRO A 98 -0.32 7.63 1.10
N PRO A 99 -0.56 8.17 -0.11
CA PRO A 99 -1.91 8.47 -0.55
C PRO A 99 -2.75 7.19 -0.51
N LYS A 100 -3.96 7.28 0.05
CA LYS A 100 -4.90 6.15 0.09
C LYS A 100 -5.08 5.60 -1.34
N PRO A 101 -5.07 4.27 -1.53
CA PRO A 101 -5.33 3.69 -2.84
C PRO A 101 -6.70 4.17 -3.32
N LYS A 102 -6.74 4.68 -4.56
CA LYS A 102 -8.02 5.05 -5.19
C LYS A 102 -8.78 3.75 -5.44
N MET A 103 -9.98 3.65 -4.88
CA MET A 103 -10.86 2.50 -5.10
C MET A 103 -11.37 2.56 -6.55
N ASP A 104 -11.03 1.54 -7.33
CA ASP A 104 -11.51 1.40 -8.70
C ASP A 104 -12.75 0.50 -8.71
N VAL A 105 -13.91 1.15 -8.74
CA VAL A 105 -15.21 0.47 -8.66
C VAL A 105 -15.47 -0.38 -9.91
N GLU A 106 -14.99 0.05 -11.07
CA GLU A 106 -15.16 -0.69 -12.33
C GLU A 106 -14.35 -1.99 -12.29
N ALA A 107 -13.10 -1.94 -11.82
CA ALA A 107 -12.28 -3.13 -11.66
C ALA A 107 -12.86 -4.13 -10.65
N ILE A 108 -13.55 -3.65 -9.60
CA ILE A 108 -14.23 -4.52 -8.63
C ILE A 108 -15.42 -5.22 -9.28
N ARG A 109 -16.25 -4.49 -10.06
CA ARG A 109 -17.40 -5.06 -10.78
C ARG A 109 -16.98 -6.11 -11.79
N GLU A 110 -16.00 -5.80 -12.64
CA GLU A 110 -15.45 -6.75 -13.63
C GLU A 110 -14.96 -8.04 -12.94
N ARG A 111 -14.26 -7.89 -11.81
CA ARG A 111 -13.74 -9.05 -11.08
C ARG A 111 -14.84 -9.91 -10.46
N ILE A 112 -15.92 -9.31 -10.00
CA ILE A 112 -17.08 -10.02 -9.44
C ILE A 112 -17.79 -10.83 -10.53
N GLU A 113 -18.00 -10.24 -11.70
CA GLU A 113 -18.62 -10.91 -12.85
C GLU A 113 -17.79 -12.12 -13.33
N GLU A 114 -16.48 -11.93 -13.52
CA GLU A 114 -15.57 -13.01 -13.92
C GLU A 114 -15.59 -14.17 -12.92
N THR A 115 -15.53 -13.84 -11.63
CA THR A 115 -15.50 -14.83 -10.55
C THR A 115 -16.84 -15.55 -10.45
N GLY A 116 -17.95 -14.82 -10.59
CA GLY A 116 -19.30 -15.38 -10.54
C GLY A 116 -19.54 -16.40 -11.63
N HIS A 117 -19.23 -16.06 -12.89
CA HIS A 117 -19.37 -17.00 -14.01
C HIS A 117 -18.49 -18.24 -13.84
N SER A 118 -17.21 -18.07 -13.48
CA SER A 118 -16.32 -19.20 -13.32
C SER A 118 -16.74 -20.17 -12.20
N ILE A 119 -17.24 -19.66 -11.07
CA ILE A 119 -17.61 -20.49 -9.91
C ILE A 119 -18.94 -21.19 -10.16
N LEU A 120 -19.95 -20.46 -10.66
CA LEU A 120 -21.27 -21.03 -10.89
C LEU A 120 -21.24 -22.09 -11.99
N ASP A 121 -20.52 -21.86 -13.09
CA ASP A 121 -20.39 -22.84 -14.17
C ASP A 121 -19.69 -24.12 -13.69
N HIS A 122 -18.62 -23.95 -12.90
CA HIS A 122 -17.89 -25.08 -12.32
C HIS A 122 -18.79 -25.90 -11.38
N LEU A 123 -19.49 -25.22 -10.47
CA LEU A 123 -20.40 -25.84 -9.51
C LEU A 123 -21.55 -26.58 -10.21
N GLN A 124 -22.17 -25.98 -11.22
CA GLN A 124 -23.21 -26.63 -12.02
C GLN A 124 -22.67 -27.89 -12.73
N GLY A 125 -21.43 -27.85 -13.24
CA GLY A 125 -20.76 -29.00 -13.83
C GLY A 125 -20.54 -30.14 -12.84
N GLU A 126 -20.07 -29.84 -11.63
CA GLU A 126 -19.88 -30.83 -10.57
C GLU A 126 -21.21 -31.41 -10.09
N LEU A 127 -22.24 -30.57 -9.91
CA LEU A 127 -23.58 -31.02 -9.57
C LEU A 127 -24.16 -31.93 -10.65
N ALA A 128 -23.94 -31.64 -11.93
CA ALA A 128 -24.39 -32.52 -13.02
C ALA A 128 -23.69 -33.90 -12.98
N ALA A 129 -22.39 -33.94 -12.66
CA ALA A 129 -21.65 -35.19 -12.47
C ALA A 129 -22.18 -35.97 -11.25
N LEU A 130 -22.41 -35.29 -10.13
CA LEU A 130 -22.94 -35.89 -8.92
C LEU A 130 -24.37 -36.42 -9.11
N LYS A 131 -25.24 -35.67 -9.79
CA LYS A 131 -26.60 -36.11 -10.16
C LYS A 131 -26.56 -37.39 -11.00
N LYS A 132 -25.66 -37.48 -11.98
CA LYS A 132 -25.46 -38.72 -12.78
C LYS A 132 -25.03 -39.89 -11.89
N PHE A 133 -24.11 -39.66 -10.96
CA PHE A 133 -23.65 -40.69 -10.03
C PHE A 133 -24.77 -41.17 -9.10
N ILE A 134 -25.54 -40.27 -8.49
CA ILE A 134 -26.66 -40.58 -7.61
C ILE A 134 -27.74 -41.38 -8.36
N ARG A 135 -28.08 -40.97 -9.59
CA ARG A 135 -29.00 -41.73 -10.45
C ARG A 135 -28.48 -43.13 -10.76
N SER A 136 -27.18 -43.29 -11.01
CA SER A 136 -26.57 -44.62 -11.24
C SER A 136 -26.64 -45.53 -10.02
N LYS A 137 -26.79 -44.97 -8.81
CA LYS A 137 -26.97 -45.70 -7.56
C LYS A 137 -28.44 -45.94 -7.20
N GLY A 138 -29.39 -45.46 -8.02
CA GLY A 138 -30.83 -45.64 -7.77
C GLY A 138 -31.38 -44.80 -6.62
N LEU A 139 -30.67 -43.74 -6.21
CA LEU A 139 -31.09 -42.84 -5.15
C LEU A 139 -31.92 -41.69 -5.73
N SER A 140 -33.03 -41.32 -5.09
CA SER A 140 -33.89 -40.20 -5.49
C SER A 140 -33.51 -38.87 -4.81
N ALA A 141 -32.23 -38.66 -4.51
CA ALA A 141 -31.74 -37.45 -3.83
C ALA A 141 -31.33 -36.32 -4.80
N VAL A 142 -31.81 -36.37 -6.05
CA VAL A 142 -31.44 -35.42 -7.11
C VAL A 142 -32.05 -34.04 -6.84
N GLU A 143 -33.28 -34.00 -6.34
CA GLU A 143 -34.03 -32.77 -6.04
C GLU A 143 -33.31 -31.90 -5.00
N ALA A 144 -32.70 -32.51 -3.98
CA ALA A 144 -31.88 -31.78 -2.99
C ALA A 144 -30.65 -31.10 -3.60
N LEU A 145 -30.11 -31.63 -4.70
CA LEU A 145 -29.01 -31.00 -5.44
C LEU A 145 -29.50 -29.91 -6.40
N ASP A 146 -30.75 -29.97 -6.85
CA ASP A 146 -31.38 -28.87 -7.59
C ASP A 146 -31.64 -27.69 -6.64
N GLU A 147 -32.24 -27.94 -5.47
CA GLU A 147 -32.48 -26.94 -4.43
C GLU A 147 -31.18 -26.29 -3.92
N PHE A 148 -30.12 -27.09 -3.73
CA PHE A 148 -28.80 -26.57 -3.38
C PHE A 148 -28.25 -25.63 -4.48
N ALA A 149 -28.41 -25.97 -5.75
CA ALA A 149 -27.96 -25.11 -6.86
C ALA A 149 -28.69 -23.77 -6.85
N GLU A 150 -30.02 -23.81 -6.75
CA GLU A 150 -30.88 -22.62 -6.74
C GLU A 150 -30.56 -21.72 -5.54
N SER A 151 -30.38 -22.31 -4.35
CA SER A 151 -30.01 -21.55 -3.14
C SER A 151 -28.63 -20.89 -3.25
N THR A 152 -27.68 -21.56 -3.90
CA THR A 152 -26.32 -21.02 -4.10
C THR A 152 -26.33 -19.88 -5.12
N GLU A 153 -27.08 -20.02 -6.21
CA GLU A 153 -27.26 -18.94 -7.20
C GLU A 153 -27.97 -17.72 -6.61
N ALA A 154 -29.00 -17.94 -5.78
CA ALA A 154 -29.69 -16.87 -5.07
C ALA A 154 -28.77 -16.15 -4.08
N GLY A 155 -28.03 -16.91 -3.25
CA GLY A 155 -27.09 -16.34 -2.28
C GLY A 155 -25.94 -15.59 -2.95
N TRP A 156 -25.49 -16.03 -4.14
CA TRP A 156 -24.48 -15.30 -4.90
C TRP A 156 -25.01 -13.96 -5.41
N LYS A 157 -26.25 -13.91 -5.92
CA LYS A 157 -26.88 -12.65 -6.35
C LYS A 157 -27.04 -11.67 -5.19
N GLU A 158 -27.51 -12.15 -4.03
CA GLU A 158 -27.66 -11.32 -2.82
C GLU A 158 -26.30 -10.76 -2.35
N ALA A 159 -25.24 -11.57 -2.42
CA ALA A 159 -23.90 -11.12 -2.09
C ALA A 159 -23.37 -10.05 -3.07
N ILE A 160 -23.66 -10.18 -4.37
CA ILE A 160 -23.30 -9.16 -5.37
C ILE A 160 -24.04 -7.85 -5.07
N GLU A 161 -25.35 -7.90 -4.88
CA GLU A 161 -26.19 -6.73 -4.58
C GLU A 161 -25.69 -5.99 -3.32
N ALA A 162 -25.38 -6.73 -2.25
CA ALA A 162 -24.82 -6.15 -1.03
C ALA A 162 -23.42 -5.54 -1.19
N ILE A 163 -22.65 -5.99 -2.19
CA ILE A 163 -21.36 -5.37 -2.54
C ILE A 163 -21.60 -4.11 -3.37
N GLU A 164 -22.53 -4.15 -4.33
CA GLU A 164 -22.88 -3.01 -5.17
C GLU A 164 -23.42 -1.85 -4.34
N ASP A 165 -24.32 -2.11 -3.38
CA ASP A 165 -24.84 -1.10 -2.45
C ASP A 165 -23.71 -0.37 -1.71
N LYS A 166 -22.69 -1.10 -1.24
CA LYS A 166 -21.54 -0.53 -0.52
C LYS A 166 -20.55 0.20 -1.41
N LEU A 167 -20.57 -0.06 -2.71
CA LEU A 167 -19.75 0.65 -3.69
C LEU A 167 -20.41 1.97 -4.12
N GLU A 168 -21.72 2.12 -3.91
CA GLU A 168 -22.49 3.32 -4.20
C GLU A 168 -22.56 4.31 -3.01
N GLU A 169 -22.26 3.87 -1.79
CA GLU A 169 -22.09 4.70 -0.57
C GLU A 169 -20.76 5.49 -0.52
#